data_AF-A0A2S2QZ06-F1
#
_entry.id   AF-A0A2S2QZ06-F1
#
_cell.length_a   1.000
_cell.length_b   1.000
_cell.length_c   1.000
_cell.angle_alpha   90.00
_cell.angle_beta   90.00
_cell.angle_gamma   90.00
#
_symmetry.space_group_name_H-M   'P 1'
#
loop_
_entity.id
_entity.type
_entity.pdbx_description
1 polymer ?
#
loop_
_entity_poly.entity_id
_entity_poly.type
_entity_poly.pdbx_seq_one_letter_code
_entity_poly.pdbx_strand_id
1 'polypeptide(L)'
;MESALDIRGNNKLSIAKETLETASKLIRRKIPRAGHLMTPRHLWIQSIPSKACDVVLTFTKTTDYKIIEWVKSQIVDDSNGLGLSVNVQYHSSTDSYCFYLTAPFYVLMKAAQDVYLPKKTINGGGLREFILSEMNTFEGIEESSNFFTMQERQMLILYVLNTRRVKSCDWLTELVESQPLITECIYNGIIEHLFPVHENKTIKWLRIIWVKSFFSFQPLDKVCDYFGVKIAMYFAWIGHYTNSLIYPAIAYSAFWFGFGRKLDQWTEGVWFVVLAFMNVIWLTVYLETWKRYCAELAYRWATLDQRHQFLLQPRLEFKGERRISPITGKPEVWYPNWKRRLFSYFVSAPIIGLCLVVVFALTIFQIKFQDWWDSYIEANEYPAYLCYIPKIMLAVIIAVLDDIYSIIAIWLNDCENYRLDTEYENQLIIKVTLFQFVNSFLSLFYIAFYLQDQERLRTQLAVLLITRQLMRNIKESALPYLLEQIRFAKISFDLFGALTPSDGPVKSNGERIVSQPELECSMFKVSILYLS
;
A
#
# COMPACT_ATOMS: atom_id res chain seq x y z
N MET A 1 28.57 -41.97 37.13
CA MET A 1 27.20 -41.69 36.63
C MET A 1 27.22 -40.50 35.65
N GLU A 2 28.12 -39.52 35.81
CA GLU A 2 28.33 -38.41 34.86
C GLU A 2 28.87 -38.86 33.49
N SER A 3 29.79 -39.83 33.42
CA SER A 3 30.34 -40.30 32.14
C SER A 3 29.30 -40.95 31.21
N ALA A 4 28.27 -41.59 31.78
CA ALA A 4 27.21 -42.22 30.99
C ALA A 4 26.18 -41.21 30.44
N LEU A 5 26.03 -40.04 31.09
CA LEU A 5 25.16 -38.95 30.64
C LEU A 5 25.80 -38.17 29.49
N ASP A 6 27.12 -37.92 29.56
CA ASP A 6 27.87 -37.22 28.50
C ASP A 6 27.94 -38.03 27.19
N ILE A 7 28.12 -39.35 27.29
CA ILE A 7 28.10 -40.24 26.12
C ILE A 7 26.71 -40.25 25.47
N ARG A 8 25.64 -40.17 26.25
CA ARG A 8 24.25 -40.18 25.75
C ARG A 8 23.87 -38.84 25.12
N GLY A 9 24.38 -37.72 25.64
CA GLY A 9 24.22 -36.38 25.06
C GLY A 9 24.97 -36.25 23.72
N ASN A 10 26.22 -36.70 23.68
CA ASN A 10 27.04 -36.69 22.45
C ASN A 10 26.45 -37.59 21.36
N ASN A 11 25.88 -38.75 21.71
CA ASN A 11 25.20 -39.62 20.75
C ASN A 11 23.90 -39.00 20.22
N LYS A 12 23.13 -38.26 21.02
CA LYS A 12 21.95 -37.55 20.51
C LYS A 12 22.35 -36.42 19.56
N LEU A 13 23.44 -35.72 19.87
CA LEU A 13 23.95 -34.61 19.06
C LEU A 13 24.57 -35.09 17.74
N SER A 14 25.21 -36.27 17.72
CA SER A 14 25.70 -36.89 16.50
C SER A 14 24.55 -37.39 15.60
N ILE A 15 23.52 -38.02 16.18
CA ILE A 15 22.31 -38.44 15.43
C ILE A 15 21.56 -37.23 14.87
N ALA A 16 21.46 -36.12 15.62
CA ALA A 16 20.87 -34.88 15.14
C ALA A 16 21.68 -34.28 13.96
N LYS A 17 23.02 -34.35 14.01
CA LYS A 17 23.87 -33.92 12.89
C LYS A 17 23.71 -34.81 11.66
N GLU A 18 23.69 -36.12 11.82
CA GLU A 18 23.48 -37.06 10.70
C GLU A 18 22.10 -36.92 10.05
N THR A 19 21.05 -36.73 10.86
CA THR A 19 19.69 -36.48 10.36
C THR A 19 19.59 -35.15 9.63
N LEU A 20 20.29 -34.10 10.10
CA LEU A 20 20.35 -32.80 9.43
C LEU A 20 21.19 -32.85 8.15
N GLU A 21 22.28 -33.62 8.13
CA GLU A 21 23.08 -33.86 6.93
C GLU A 21 22.34 -34.70 5.88
N THR A 22 21.61 -35.73 6.29
CA THR A 22 20.78 -36.54 5.38
C THR A 22 19.59 -35.73 4.85
N ALA A 23 18.92 -34.93 5.71
CA ALA A 23 17.91 -33.98 5.27
C ALA A 23 18.49 -32.95 4.29
N SER A 24 19.67 -32.39 4.55
CA SER A 24 20.33 -31.45 3.64
C SER A 24 20.72 -32.11 2.32
N LYS A 25 21.20 -33.36 2.32
CA LYS A 25 21.50 -34.13 1.10
C LYS A 25 20.24 -34.46 0.30
N LEU A 26 19.13 -34.79 0.96
CA LEU A 26 17.85 -35.03 0.31
C LEU A 26 17.26 -33.74 -0.28
N ILE A 27 17.36 -32.62 0.43
CA ILE A 27 17.01 -31.28 -0.09
C ILE A 27 17.89 -30.94 -1.30
N ARG A 28 19.21 -31.16 -1.20
CA ARG A 28 20.17 -30.87 -2.28
C ARG A 28 19.98 -31.78 -3.50
N ARG A 29 19.46 -33.00 -3.33
CA ARG A 29 19.06 -33.92 -4.43
C ARG A 29 17.67 -33.62 -5.00
N LYS A 30 16.71 -33.20 -4.17
CA LYS A 30 15.36 -32.77 -4.60
C LYS A 30 15.32 -31.37 -5.19
N ILE A 31 16.40 -30.60 -5.07
CA ILE A 31 16.62 -29.36 -5.82
C ILE A 31 17.57 -29.65 -7.00
N PRO A 32 17.18 -30.45 -8.02
CA PRO A 32 17.90 -30.39 -9.27
C PRO A 32 17.64 -28.99 -9.85
N ARG A 33 18.71 -28.26 -10.19
CA ARG A 33 18.69 -26.93 -10.84
C ARG A 33 18.26 -25.74 -9.96
N ALA A 34 18.95 -25.51 -8.85
CA ALA A 34 18.92 -24.20 -8.16
C ALA A 34 19.32 -23.03 -9.08
N GLY A 35 20.11 -23.28 -10.13
CA GLY A 35 20.40 -22.29 -11.18
C GLY A 35 19.15 -21.82 -11.95
N HIS A 36 18.09 -22.63 -12.02
CA HIS A 36 16.78 -22.26 -12.60
C HIS A 36 15.80 -21.68 -11.58
N LEU A 37 16.02 -21.89 -10.28
CA LEU A 37 15.31 -21.16 -9.21
C LEU A 37 15.87 -19.75 -9.01
N MET A 38 17.09 -19.49 -9.47
CA MET A 38 17.74 -18.16 -9.49
C MET A 38 17.43 -17.31 -10.73
N THR A 39 16.56 -17.75 -11.64
CA THR A 39 16.17 -16.97 -12.84
C THR A 39 14.82 -16.24 -12.79
N PRO A 40 14.21 -15.85 -11.64
CA PRO A 40 13.02 -15.01 -11.67
C PRO A 40 13.33 -13.61 -12.24
N ARG A 41 14.54 -13.10 -11.97
CA ARG A 41 15.04 -11.85 -12.54
C ARG A 41 15.25 -11.93 -14.04
N HIS A 42 15.57 -13.11 -14.58
CA HIS A 42 15.79 -13.31 -16.01
C HIS A 42 14.47 -13.19 -16.79
N LEU A 43 13.37 -13.76 -16.27
CA LEU A 43 12.02 -13.60 -16.81
C LEU A 43 11.56 -12.13 -16.86
N TRP A 44 11.78 -11.39 -15.78
CA TRP A 44 11.50 -9.95 -15.72
C TRP A 44 12.42 -9.10 -16.62
N ILE A 45 13.62 -9.58 -16.94
CA ILE A 45 14.56 -8.93 -17.86
C ILE A 45 14.21 -9.26 -19.32
N GLN A 46 13.69 -10.46 -19.59
CA GLN A 46 13.31 -10.96 -20.91
C GLN A 46 11.88 -10.61 -21.34
N SER A 47 11.04 -10.13 -20.41
CA SER A 47 9.67 -9.72 -20.75
C SER A 47 9.71 -8.58 -21.76
N ILE A 48 9.09 -8.80 -22.93
CA ILE A 48 8.97 -7.74 -23.94
C ILE A 48 7.93 -6.74 -23.42
N PRO A 49 8.26 -5.43 -23.37
CA PRO A 49 7.26 -4.41 -23.05
C PRO A 49 6.17 -4.44 -24.12
N SER A 50 4.92 -4.61 -23.71
CA SER A 50 3.78 -4.47 -24.62
C SER A 50 3.84 -3.07 -25.25
N LYS A 51 3.81 -2.99 -26.59
CA LYS A 51 3.78 -1.71 -27.29
C LYS A 51 2.59 -0.89 -26.78
N ALA A 52 2.88 0.26 -26.17
CA ALA A 52 1.93 1.28 -25.73
C ALA A 52 0.71 0.77 -24.93
N CYS A 53 0.90 -0.01 -23.87
CA CYS A 53 -0.20 -0.36 -22.95
C CYS A 53 -0.14 0.50 -21.70
N ASP A 54 -1.26 1.13 -21.33
CA ASP A 54 -1.35 1.98 -20.15
C ASP A 54 -2.05 1.25 -18.99
N VAL A 55 -3.16 0.57 -19.26
CA VAL A 55 -4.02 -0.09 -18.25
C VAL A 55 -4.40 -1.52 -18.68
N VAL A 56 -4.44 -2.45 -17.73
CA VAL A 56 -4.86 -3.84 -17.94
C VAL A 56 -6.15 -4.11 -17.19
N LEU A 57 -7.08 -4.78 -17.86
CA LEU A 57 -8.35 -5.24 -17.31
C LEU A 57 -8.43 -6.76 -17.44
N THR A 58 -8.68 -7.46 -16.34
CA THR A 58 -8.70 -8.93 -16.28
C THR A 58 -10.11 -9.43 -16.01
N PHE A 59 -10.57 -10.39 -16.81
CA PHE A 59 -11.89 -11.01 -16.63
C PHE A 59 -11.81 -12.25 -15.72
N THR A 60 -12.92 -12.56 -15.07
CA THR A 60 -13.07 -13.79 -14.28
C THR A 60 -13.04 -15.02 -15.20
N LYS A 61 -12.63 -16.18 -14.69
CA LYS A 61 -12.54 -17.43 -15.48
C LYS A 61 -13.90 -17.91 -16.01
N THR A 62 -14.98 -17.56 -15.32
CA THR A 62 -16.35 -17.99 -15.61
C THR A 62 -17.07 -17.09 -16.61
N THR A 63 -16.39 -16.07 -17.15
CA THR A 63 -17.04 -15.06 -17.98
C THR A 63 -17.23 -15.56 -19.41
N ASP A 64 -18.47 -15.53 -19.90
CA ASP A 64 -18.77 -15.92 -21.28
C ASP A 64 -18.10 -15.01 -22.31
N TYR A 65 -17.61 -15.60 -23.40
CA TYR A 65 -16.99 -14.87 -24.51
C TYR A 65 -17.90 -13.78 -25.09
N LYS A 66 -19.22 -14.03 -25.11
CA LYS A 66 -20.23 -13.07 -25.57
C LYS A 66 -20.25 -11.78 -24.72
N ILE A 67 -20.04 -11.90 -23.41
CA ILE A 67 -19.93 -10.76 -22.48
C ILE A 67 -18.65 -9.98 -22.76
N ILE A 68 -17.54 -10.69 -22.95
CA ILE A 68 -16.23 -10.09 -23.24
C ILE A 68 -16.29 -9.29 -24.54
N GLU A 69 -16.84 -9.86 -25.60
CA GLU A 69 -16.99 -9.18 -26.90
C GLU A 69 -17.91 -7.96 -26.81
N TRP A 70 -19.00 -8.04 -26.04
CA TRP A 70 -19.87 -6.91 -25.78
C TRP A 70 -19.17 -5.79 -25.01
N VAL A 71 -18.43 -6.10 -23.94
CA VAL A 71 -17.64 -5.10 -23.20
C VAL A 71 -16.61 -4.44 -24.13
N LYS A 72 -15.96 -5.22 -24.99
CA LYS A 72 -15.03 -4.70 -26.00
C LYS A 72 -15.72 -3.72 -26.95
N SER A 73 -16.90 -4.05 -27.48
CA SER A 73 -17.63 -3.15 -28.39
C SER A 73 -17.99 -1.83 -27.71
N GLN A 74 -18.39 -1.87 -26.44
CA GLN A 74 -18.70 -0.65 -25.67
C GLN A 74 -17.48 0.27 -25.46
N ILE A 75 -16.27 -0.29 -25.42
CA ILE A 75 -15.02 0.44 -25.21
C ILE A 75 -14.44 0.97 -26.53
N VAL A 76 -14.47 0.16 -27.59
CA VAL A 76 -13.78 0.45 -28.86
C VAL A 76 -14.56 1.38 -29.78
N ASP A 77 -15.90 1.33 -29.80
CA ASP A 77 -16.69 2.08 -30.79
C ASP A 77 -16.40 3.60 -30.78
N ASP A 78 -16.06 4.19 -31.94
CA ASP A 78 -15.71 5.63 -32.05
C ASP A 78 -16.94 6.56 -32.09
N SER A 79 -18.03 6.13 -32.73
CA SER A 79 -19.25 6.95 -32.87
C SER A 79 -20.13 6.93 -31.62
N ASN A 80 -20.03 5.84 -30.86
CA ASN A 80 -20.97 5.53 -29.79
C ASN A 80 -20.30 4.88 -28.57
N GLY A 81 -18.98 4.70 -28.54
CA GLY A 81 -18.15 4.15 -27.46
C GLY A 81 -17.10 5.16 -26.98
N LEU A 82 -15.96 4.69 -26.48
CA LEU A 82 -14.93 5.54 -25.83
C LEU A 82 -13.75 5.90 -26.74
N GLY A 83 -13.65 5.30 -27.94
CA GLY A 83 -12.51 5.47 -28.84
C GLY A 83 -11.18 4.97 -28.26
N LEU A 84 -11.25 4.03 -27.30
CA LEU A 84 -10.06 3.42 -26.70
C LEU A 84 -9.59 2.25 -27.57
N SER A 85 -8.29 2.17 -27.80
CA SER A 85 -7.68 1.01 -28.46
C SER A 85 -7.51 -0.14 -27.46
N VAL A 86 -8.15 -1.26 -27.76
CA VAL A 86 -8.13 -2.47 -26.93
C VAL A 86 -7.46 -3.60 -27.68
N ASN A 87 -6.39 -4.14 -27.10
CA ASN A 87 -5.79 -5.40 -27.56
C ASN A 87 -6.23 -6.52 -26.60
N VAL A 88 -6.90 -7.54 -27.14
CA VAL A 88 -7.41 -8.68 -26.37
C VAL A 88 -6.41 -9.81 -26.47
N GLN A 89 -5.93 -10.30 -25.33
CA GLN A 89 -5.13 -11.52 -25.30
C GLN A 89 -5.68 -12.50 -24.28
N TYR A 90 -5.49 -13.78 -24.55
CA TYR A 90 -5.81 -14.85 -23.64
C TYR A 90 -4.54 -15.35 -22.96
N HIS A 91 -4.55 -15.38 -21.64
CA HIS A 91 -3.41 -15.82 -20.85
C HIS A 91 -3.62 -17.26 -20.40
N SER A 92 -2.75 -18.15 -20.86
CA SER A 92 -2.82 -19.57 -20.46
C SER A 92 -2.40 -19.81 -19.01
N SER A 93 -1.66 -18.87 -18.40
CA SER A 93 -1.22 -18.97 -17.00
C SER A 93 -2.35 -18.69 -16.01
N THR A 94 -3.18 -17.69 -16.31
CA THR A 94 -4.30 -17.26 -15.47
C THR A 94 -5.65 -17.80 -15.93
N ASP A 95 -5.68 -18.47 -17.08
CA ASP A 95 -6.87 -19.00 -17.75
C ASP A 95 -7.97 -17.94 -17.84
N SER A 96 -7.59 -16.75 -18.31
CA SER A 96 -8.47 -15.59 -18.38
C SER A 96 -8.16 -14.72 -19.58
N TYR A 97 -9.19 -14.10 -20.13
CA TYR A 97 -9.04 -13.02 -21.10
C TYR A 97 -8.62 -11.74 -20.39
N CYS A 98 -7.69 -11.01 -21.00
CA CYS A 98 -7.24 -9.71 -20.53
C CYS A 98 -7.32 -8.69 -21.66
N PHE A 99 -7.74 -7.48 -21.31
CA PHE A 99 -7.78 -6.33 -22.19
C PHE A 99 -6.61 -5.41 -21.87
N TYR A 100 -5.78 -5.17 -22.89
CA TYR A 100 -4.74 -4.17 -22.88
C TYR A 100 -5.31 -2.88 -23.46
N LEU A 101 -5.47 -1.88 -22.59
CA LEU A 101 -6.11 -0.63 -22.91
C LEU A 101 -5.05 0.45 -23.14
N THR A 102 -5.23 1.19 -24.23
CA THR A 102 -4.48 2.39 -24.53
C THR A 102 -5.37 3.40 -25.24
N ALA A 103 -5.08 4.69 -25.08
CA ALA A 103 -5.90 5.76 -25.63
C ALA A 103 -5.12 6.52 -26.71
N PRO A 104 -5.77 6.83 -27.85
CA PRO A 104 -5.21 7.76 -28.81
C PRO A 104 -5.17 9.18 -28.22
N PHE A 105 -4.23 10.00 -28.71
CA PHE A 105 -3.95 11.33 -28.15
C PHE A 105 -5.19 12.24 -28.09
N TYR A 106 -6.07 12.18 -29.10
CA TYR A 106 -7.28 13.01 -29.15
C TYR A 106 -8.29 12.68 -28.02
N VAL A 107 -8.43 11.39 -27.66
CA VAL A 107 -9.30 10.96 -26.55
C VAL A 107 -8.72 11.45 -25.24
N LEU A 108 -7.40 11.34 -25.06
CA LEU A 108 -6.72 11.84 -23.87
C LEU A 108 -6.88 13.35 -23.71
N MET A 109 -6.77 14.13 -24.80
CA MET A 109 -6.97 15.58 -24.72
C MET A 109 -8.41 15.95 -24.36
N LYS A 110 -9.42 15.26 -24.92
CA LYS A 110 -10.82 15.47 -24.55
C LYS A 110 -11.07 15.14 -23.09
N ALA A 111 -10.55 14.01 -22.62
CA ALA A 111 -10.61 13.62 -21.22
C ALA A 111 -9.88 14.63 -20.32
N ALA A 112 -8.71 15.13 -20.74
CA ALA A 112 -7.95 16.12 -20.00
C ALA A 112 -8.73 17.44 -19.85
N GLN A 113 -9.50 17.85 -20.87
CA GLN A 113 -10.41 18.98 -20.76
C GLN A 113 -11.58 18.68 -19.82
N ASP A 114 -12.21 17.50 -19.92
CA ASP A 114 -13.35 17.12 -19.06
C ASP A 114 -12.95 17.00 -17.57
N VAL A 115 -11.70 16.61 -17.31
CA VAL A 115 -11.07 16.59 -15.98
C VAL A 115 -10.48 17.94 -15.60
N TYR A 116 -10.34 18.87 -16.56
CA TYR A 116 -9.71 20.19 -16.44
C TYR A 116 -8.31 20.06 -15.84
N LEU A 117 -7.51 19.17 -16.43
CA LEU A 117 -6.16 18.88 -15.99
C LEU A 117 -5.31 20.16 -16.07
N PRO A 118 -4.72 20.63 -14.96
CA PRO A 118 -3.87 21.81 -15.00
C PRO A 118 -2.53 21.51 -15.70
N LYS A 119 -2.16 22.36 -16.66
CA LYS A 119 -0.92 22.29 -17.43
C LYS A 119 -0.22 23.63 -17.45
N LYS A 120 1.09 23.60 -17.68
CA LYS A 120 1.94 24.81 -17.75
C LYS A 120 1.77 25.49 -19.11
N THR A 121 1.66 26.81 -19.08
CA THR A 121 1.59 27.65 -20.29
C THR A 121 2.95 28.19 -20.70
N ILE A 122 3.20 28.30 -22.01
CA ILE A 122 4.46 28.81 -22.59
C ILE A 122 4.74 30.26 -22.17
N ASN A 123 3.70 31.10 -22.09
CA ASN A 123 3.83 32.55 -21.90
C ASN A 123 3.97 32.99 -20.42
N GLY A 124 4.43 32.12 -19.53
CA GLY A 124 4.79 32.50 -18.15
C GLY A 124 3.62 32.80 -17.19
N GLY A 125 2.46 32.18 -17.39
CA GLY A 125 1.23 32.43 -16.60
C GLY A 125 0.92 31.43 -15.48
N GLY A 126 1.87 30.57 -15.11
CA GLY A 126 1.63 29.50 -14.13
C GLY A 126 0.87 28.31 -14.71
N LEU A 127 0.15 27.59 -13.84
CA LEU A 127 -0.67 26.43 -14.20
C LEU A 127 -2.07 26.90 -14.60
N ARG A 128 -2.57 26.44 -15.73
CA ARG A 128 -3.95 26.69 -16.19
C ARG A 128 -4.64 25.39 -16.54
N GLU A 129 -5.95 25.35 -16.35
CA GLU A 129 -6.78 24.22 -16.77
C GLU A 129 -6.65 24.00 -18.29
N PHE A 130 -6.51 22.74 -18.69
CA PHE A 130 -6.36 22.38 -20.10
C PHE A 130 -7.66 22.59 -20.88
N ILE A 131 -7.61 23.38 -21.94
CA ILE A 131 -8.74 23.65 -22.84
C ILE A 131 -8.28 23.37 -24.28
N LEU A 132 -9.05 22.56 -25.02
CA LEU A 132 -8.73 22.17 -26.40
C LEU A 132 -8.60 23.38 -27.34
N SER A 133 -9.43 24.42 -27.16
CA SER A 133 -9.39 25.62 -28.01
C SER A 133 -8.08 26.40 -27.87
N GLU A 134 -7.43 26.32 -26.72
CA GLU A 134 -6.19 27.04 -26.41
C GLU A 134 -4.97 26.12 -26.41
N MET A 135 -5.05 24.96 -27.09
CA MET A 135 -4.00 23.94 -27.04
C MET A 135 -2.61 24.54 -27.31
N ASN A 136 -2.43 25.38 -28.33
CA ASN A 136 -1.12 25.93 -28.69
C ASN A 136 -0.45 26.80 -27.60
N THR A 137 -1.14 27.13 -26.51
CA THR A 137 -0.59 27.90 -25.39
C THR A 137 0.14 27.06 -24.35
N PHE A 138 -0.07 25.73 -24.33
CA PHE A 138 0.56 24.84 -23.35
C PHE A 138 1.91 24.31 -23.82
N GLU A 139 2.83 24.17 -22.87
CA GLU A 139 4.19 23.71 -23.13
C GLU A 139 4.21 22.22 -23.52
N GLY A 140 5.00 21.87 -24.54
CA GLY A 140 5.28 20.47 -24.89
C GLY A 140 4.22 19.77 -25.75
N ILE A 141 3.25 20.49 -26.32
CA ILE A 141 2.21 19.89 -27.18
C ILE A 141 2.75 19.36 -28.51
N GLU A 142 3.88 19.89 -28.99
CA GLU A 142 4.54 19.42 -30.21
C GLU A 142 4.95 17.94 -30.09
N GLU A 143 5.27 17.48 -28.87
CA GLU A 143 5.58 16.07 -28.57
C GLU A 143 4.36 15.32 -28.03
N SER A 144 3.47 14.89 -28.92
CA SER A 144 2.25 14.12 -28.56
C SER A 144 2.48 12.90 -27.66
N SER A 145 3.68 12.29 -27.71
CA SER A 145 4.02 11.13 -26.88
C SER A 145 4.40 11.49 -25.44
N ASN A 146 4.97 12.68 -25.22
CA ASN A 146 5.55 13.08 -23.93
C ASN A 146 4.72 14.14 -23.18
N PHE A 147 3.73 14.74 -23.85
CA PHE A 147 2.89 15.78 -23.25
C PHE A 147 2.14 15.32 -21.99
N PHE A 148 1.62 14.10 -22.01
CA PHE A 148 1.00 13.47 -20.85
C PHE A 148 1.98 12.51 -20.18
N THR A 149 2.13 12.64 -18.86
CA THR A 149 2.91 11.67 -18.08
C THR A 149 2.19 10.32 -18.08
N MET A 150 2.91 9.23 -17.81
CA MET A 150 2.32 7.90 -17.72
C MET A 150 1.17 7.86 -16.70
N GLN A 151 1.37 8.49 -15.55
CA GLN A 151 0.36 8.57 -14.50
C GLN A 151 -0.88 9.35 -14.94
N GLU A 152 -0.71 10.48 -15.64
CA GLU A 152 -1.83 11.25 -16.19
C GLU A 152 -2.60 10.42 -17.23
N ARG A 153 -1.90 9.73 -18.14
CA ARG A 153 -2.54 8.85 -19.14
C ARG A 153 -3.40 7.79 -18.47
N GLN A 154 -2.86 7.10 -17.47
CA GLN A 154 -3.57 6.05 -16.73
C GLN A 154 -4.78 6.61 -15.98
N MET A 155 -4.65 7.78 -15.36
CA MET A 155 -5.74 8.47 -14.67
C MET A 155 -6.85 8.90 -15.65
N LEU A 156 -6.48 9.45 -16.81
CA LEU A 156 -7.42 9.85 -17.84
C LEU A 156 -8.15 8.65 -18.44
N ILE A 157 -7.46 7.53 -18.68
CA ILE A 157 -8.09 6.29 -19.14
C ILE A 157 -9.09 5.78 -18.11
N LEU A 158 -8.73 5.77 -16.83
CA LEU A 158 -9.64 5.37 -15.75
C LEU A 158 -10.88 6.29 -15.71
N TYR A 159 -10.69 7.60 -15.87
CA TYR A 159 -11.80 8.56 -15.94
C TYR A 159 -12.72 8.28 -17.15
N VAL A 160 -12.15 8.03 -18.32
CA VAL A 160 -12.90 7.72 -19.56
C VAL A 160 -13.69 6.43 -19.39
N LEU A 161 -13.09 5.39 -18.82
CA LEU A 161 -13.75 4.12 -18.50
C LEU A 161 -14.93 4.30 -17.53
N ASN A 162 -14.77 5.13 -16.50
CA ASN A 162 -15.84 5.43 -15.53
C ASN A 162 -16.93 6.35 -16.08
N THR A 163 -16.63 7.11 -17.14
CA THR A 163 -17.63 7.96 -17.81
C THR A 163 -18.61 7.13 -18.63
N ARG A 164 -18.20 5.95 -19.12
CA ARG A 164 -19.07 5.09 -19.92
C ARG A 164 -20.21 4.53 -19.10
N ARG A 165 -21.44 4.80 -19.53
CA ARG A 165 -22.63 4.22 -18.92
C ARG A 165 -23.13 2.99 -19.67
N VAL A 166 -23.69 2.03 -18.93
CA VAL A 166 -24.35 0.83 -19.47
C VAL A 166 -25.54 1.26 -20.32
N LYS A 167 -25.55 0.80 -21.58
CA LYS A 167 -26.70 0.91 -22.48
C LYS A 167 -27.58 -0.34 -22.31
N SER A 168 -28.90 -0.17 -22.49
CA SER A 168 -29.88 -1.26 -22.40
C SER A 168 -29.43 -2.47 -23.23
N CYS A 169 -29.38 -3.64 -22.61
CA CYS A 169 -29.01 -4.91 -23.24
C CYS A 169 -29.97 -6.01 -22.79
N ASP A 170 -30.82 -6.47 -23.72
CA ASP A 170 -31.91 -7.41 -23.45
C ASP A 170 -31.48 -8.76 -22.85
N TRP A 171 -30.23 -9.18 -23.08
CA TRP A 171 -29.71 -10.49 -22.65
C TRP A 171 -28.83 -10.42 -21.39
N LEU A 172 -28.52 -9.23 -20.89
CA LEU A 172 -27.68 -9.04 -19.70
C LEU A 172 -28.44 -8.21 -18.67
N THR A 173 -29.53 -8.79 -18.16
CA THR A 173 -30.47 -8.16 -17.21
C THR A 173 -29.86 -7.85 -15.85
N GLU A 174 -28.69 -8.41 -15.56
CA GLU A 174 -27.93 -8.16 -14.32
C GLU A 174 -27.28 -6.77 -14.30
N LEU A 175 -27.03 -6.15 -15.47
CA LEU A 175 -26.45 -4.80 -15.51
C LEU A 175 -27.55 -3.74 -15.48
N VAL A 176 -27.45 -2.82 -14.52
CA VAL A 176 -28.38 -1.71 -14.40
C VAL A 176 -28.07 -0.62 -15.44
N GLU A 177 -29.10 -0.20 -16.18
CA GLU A 177 -29.00 0.89 -17.16
C GLU A 177 -28.49 2.21 -16.55
N SER A 178 -27.73 2.96 -17.34
CA SER A 178 -27.19 4.28 -16.97
C SER A 178 -26.17 4.30 -15.81
N GLN A 179 -25.71 3.14 -15.34
CA GLN A 179 -24.59 3.05 -14.37
C GLN A 179 -23.23 3.00 -15.07
N PRO A 180 -22.12 3.40 -14.41
CA PRO A 180 -20.80 3.24 -14.99
C PRO A 180 -20.51 1.77 -15.29
N LEU A 181 -20.11 1.47 -16.53
CA LEU A 181 -19.94 0.11 -17.04
C LEU A 181 -18.96 -0.69 -16.19
N ILE A 182 -17.80 -0.11 -15.88
CA ILE A 182 -16.75 -0.80 -15.13
C ILE A 182 -17.17 -1.10 -13.69
N THR A 183 -17.82 -0.15 -13.02
CA THR A 183 -18.31 -0.34 -11.65
C THR A 183 -19.24 -1.53 -11.54
N GLU A 184 -20.22 -1.60 -12.45
CA GLU A 184 -21.23 -2.65 -12.44
C GLU A 184 -20.62 -4.01 -12.80
N CYS A 185 -19.70 -4.04 -13.77
CA CYS A 185 -19.00 -5.26 -14.15
C CYS A 185 -18.09 -5.80 -13.03
N ILE A 186 -17.48 -4.92 -12.21
CA ILE A 186 -16.71 -5.35 -11.03
C ILE A 186 -17.67 -5.86 -9.94
N TYR A 187 -18.80 -5.17 -9.71
CA TYR A 187 -19.79 -5.56 -8.71
C TYR A 187 -20.40 -6.95 -8.99
N ASN A 188 -20.72 -7.23 -10.25
CA ASN A 188 -21.26 -8.53 -10.68
C ASN A 188 -20.18 -9.61 -10.86
N GLY A 189 -18.90 -9.30 -10.59
CA GLY A 189 -17.80 -10.26 -10.69
C GLY A 189 -17.45 -10.68 -12.12
N ILE A 190 -17.85 -9.89 -13.12
CA ILE A 190 -17.47 -10.08 -14.54
C ILE A 190 -16.00 -9.69 -14.73
N ILE A 191 -15.60 -8.56 -14.13
CA ILE A 191 -14.23 -8.05 -14.14
C ILE A 191 -13.61 -8.30 -12.77
N GLU A 192 -12.47 -8.98 -12.77
CA GLU A 192 -11.73 -9.31 -11.55
C GLU A 192 -10.92 -8.08 -11.09
N HIS A 193 -10.08 -7.53 -11.99
CA HIS A 193 -9.17 -6.44 -11.66
C HIS A 193 -8.99 -5.44 -12.81
N LEU A 194 -8.72 -4.20 -12.42
CA LEU A 194 -8.29 -3.10 -13.28
C LEU A 194 -7.06 -2.46 -12.65
N PHE A 195 -5.88 -2.58 -13.30
CA PHE A 195 -4.63 -2.03 -12.76
C PHE A 195 -3.76 -1.36 -13.84
N PRO A 196 -3.03 -0.29 -13.48
CA PRO A 196 -2.05 0.32 -14.37
C PRO A 196 -0.82 -0.56 -14.56
N VAL A 197 -0.23 -0.55 -15.76
CA VAL A 197 1.02 -1.27 -16.06
C VAL A 197 2.22 -0.43 -15.68
N HIS A 198 3.26 -1.05 -15.15
CA HIS A 198 4.48 -0.35 -14.79
C HIS A 198 5.47 -0.22 -15.96
N GLU A 199 6.01 0.98 -16.20
CA GLU A 199 7.12 1.12 -17.15
C GLU A 199 8.48 0.76 -16.50
N ASN A 200 9.05 -0.36 -16.95
CA ASN A 200 10.29 -0.91 -16.40
C ASN A 200 11.52 -0.03 -16.59
N LYS A 201 11.59 0.74 -17.69
CA LYS A 201 12.71 1.65 -17.95
C LYS A 201 12.73 2.77 -16.91
N THR A 202 11.58 3.40 -16.71
CA THR A 202 11.40 4.54 -15.79
C THR A 202 11.59 4.12 -14.33
N ILE A 203 11.05 2.98 -13.89
CA ILE A 203 11.31 2.46 -12.53
C ILE A 203 12.79 2.18 -12.30
N LYS A 204 13.47 1.52 -13.25
CA LYS A 204 14.90 1.19 -13.10
C LYS A 204 15.74 2.45 -12.95
N TRP A 205 15.43 3.48 -13.73
CA TRP A 205 16.08 4.79 -13.66
C TRP A 205 15.78 5.50 -12.35
N LEU A 206 14.50 5.57 -11.94
CA LEU A 206 14.08 6.19 -10.68
C LEU A 206 14.75 5.54 -9.47
N ARG A 207 14.89 4.21 -9.47
CA ARG A 207 15.61 3.46 -8.42
C ARG A 207 17.09 3.86 -8.31
N ILE A 208 17.75 4.17 -9.42
CA ILE A 208 19.16 4.60 -9.41
C ILE A 208 19.29 5.99 -8.80
N ILE A 209 18.45 6.94 -9.21
CA ILE A 209 18.54 8.33 -8.77
C ILE A 209 18.04 8.52 -7.35
N TRP A 210 16.99 7.80 -6.96
CA TRP A 210 16.34 8.00 -5.67
C TRP A 210 16.84 7.04 -4.60
N VAL A 211 16.79 5.73 -4.83
CA VAL A 211 17.04 4.72 -3.77
C VAL A 211 18.54 4.47 -3.57
N LYS A 212 19.31 4.43 -4.65
CA LYS A 212 20.77 4.18 -4.56
C LYS A 212 21.59 5.43 -4.22
N SER A 213 20.98 6.61 -4.30
CA SER A 213 21.67 7.89 -4.06
C SER A 213 21.39 8.40 -2.65
N PHE A 214 22.14 7.88 -1.68
CA PHE A 214 21.87 8.11 -0.24
C PHE A 214 21.98 9.57 0.22
N PHE A 215 22.81 10.39 -0.43
CA PHE A 215 23.05 11.79 -0.03
C PHE A 215 22.46 12.83 -0.99
N SER A 216 21.70 12.40 -1.99
CA SER A 216 21.03 13.33 -2.90
C SER A 216 19.66 13.74 -2.37
N PHE A 217 19.22 14.94 -2.73
CA PHE A 217 17.84 15.35 -2.50
C PHE A 217 16.88 14.41 -3.21
N GLN A 218 15.74 14.14 -2.58
CA GLN A 218 14.72 13.26 -3.15
C GLN A 218 14.13 13.91 -4.42
N PRO A 219 14.05 13.20 -5.56
CA PRO A 219 13.51 13.74 -6.81
C PRO A 219 11.97 13.71 -6.80
N LEU A 220 11.36 14.54 -5.96
CA LEU A 220 9.91 14.51 -5.67
C LEU A 220 9.03 14.69 -6.91
N ASP A 221 9.41 15.58 -7.84
CA ASP A 221 8.66 15.77 -9.09
C ASP A 221 8.64 14.51 -9.94
N LYS A 222 9.77 13.79 -10.03
CA LYS A 222 9.84 12.54 -10.81
C LYS A 222 9.05 11.40 -10.16
N VAL A 223 8.98 11.40 -8.82
CA VAL A 223 8.10 10.48 -8.08
C VAL A 223 6.63 10.85 -8.34
N CYS A 224 6.30 12.14 -8.38
CA CYS A 224 4.96 12.63 -8.70
C CYS A 224 4.53 12.29 -10.13
N ASP A 225 5.39 12.52 -11.12
CA ASP A 225 5.13 12.22 -12.54
C ASP A 225 4.84 10.72 -12.77
N TYR A 226 5.41 9.84 -11.94
CA TYR A 226 5.31 8.39 -12.10
C TYR A 226 4.23 7.74 -11.23
N PHE A 227 4.18 8.07 -9.93
CA PHE A 227 3.26 7.46 -8.96
C PHE A 227 2.05 8.34 -8.64
N GLY A 228 2.08 9.62 -9.01
CA GLY A 228 1.04 10.59 -8.71
C GLY A 228 1.26 11.33 -7.39
N VAL A 229 0.44 12.36 -7.20
CA VAL A 229 0.59 13.36 -6.13
C VAL A 229 0.46 12.74 -4.73
N LYS A 230 -0.47 11.81 -4.53
CA LYS A 230 -0.72 11.21 -3.20
C LYS A 230 0.52 10.48 -2.65
N ILE A 231 1.16 9.68 -3.50
CA ILE A 231 2.37 8.92 -3.13
C ILE A 231 3.57 9.89 -2.99
N ALA A 232 3.72 10.86 -3.90
CA ALA A 232 4.78 11.85 -3.81
C ALA A 232 4.69 12.70 -2.54
N MET A 233 3.48 13.08 -2.11
CA MET A 233 3.26 13.84 -0.87
C MET A 233 3.68 13.04 0.37
N TYR A 234 3.41 11.73 0.39
CA TYR A 234 3.88 10.84 1.46
C TYR A 234 5.41 10.81 1.55
N PHE A 235 6.11 10.65 0.43
CA PHE A 235 7.58 10.66 0.44
C PHE A 235 8.17 12.02 0.77
N ALA A 236 7.54 13.11 0.29
CA ALA A 236 7.91 14.47 0.67
C ALA A 236 7.78 14.69 2.19
N TRP A 237 6.70 14.20 2.80
CA TRP A 237 6.50 14.23 4.25
C TRP A 237 7.59 13.47 5.00
N ILE A 238 7.90 12.24 4.57
CA ILE A 238 8.95 11.43 5.20
C ILE A 238 10.32 12.10 5.10
N GLY A 239 10.67 12.63 3.93
CA GLY A 239 11.93 13.35 3.72
C GLY A 239 12.03 14.57 4.64
N HIS A 240 10.99 15.39 4.68
CA HIS A 240 10.92 16.58 5.54
C HIS A 240 10.98 16.23 7.04
N TYR A 241 10.23 15.19 7.45
CA TYR A 241 10.21 14.72 8.84
C TYR A 241 11.56 14.17 9.27
N THR A 242 12.22 13.37 8.43
CA THR A 242 13.55 12.80 8.72
C THR A 242 14.59 13.91 8.88
N ASN A 243 14.58 14.91 8.01
CA ASN A 243 15.46 16.08 8.12
C ASN A 243 15.17 16.89 9.39
N SER A 244 13.89 17.07 9.75
CA SER A 244 13.51 17.79 10.96
C SER A 244 13.92 17.07 12.25
N LEU A 245 13.90 15.73 12.27
CA LEU A 245 14.33 14.93 13.42
C LEU A 245 15.83 15.03 13.74
N ILE A 246 16.65 15.51 12.80
CA ILE A 246 18.08 15.75 13.04
C ILE A 246 18.30 16.78 14.16
N TYR A 247 17.46 17.83 14.24
CA TYR A 247 17.59 18.89 15.25
C TYR A 247 17.45 18.35 16.68
N PRO A 248 16.36 17.67 17.08
CA PRO A 248 16.26 17.08 18.40
C PRO A 248 17.32 16.01 18.60
N ALA A 249 17.61 15.16 17.59
CA ALA A 249 18.63 14.11 17.73
C ALA A 249 20.01 14.67 18.12
N ILE A 250 20.44 15.77 17.50
CA ILE A 250 21.69 16.45 17.85
C ILE A 250 21.62 17.03 19.27
N ALA A 251 20.53 17.70 19.62
CA ALA A 251 20.38 18.29 20.95
C ALA A 251 20.38 17.24 22.08
N TYR A 252 19.63 16.15 21.92
CA TYR A 252 19.63 15.04 22.86
C TYR A 252 20.98 14.30 22.91
N SER A 253 21.66 14.15 21.77
CA SER A 253 23.01 13.56 21.72
C SER A 253 24.03 14.45 22.43
N ALA A 254 23.98 15.77 22.23
CA ALA A 254 24.86 16.72 22.91
C ALA A 254 24.66 16.68 24.44
N PHE A 255 23.41 16.58 24.90
CA PHE A 255 23.11 16.37 26.32
C PHE A 255 23.70 15.04 26.83
N TRP A 256 23.48 13.94 26.11
CA TRP A 256 23.92 12.60 26.52
C TRP A 256 25.44 12.45 26.57
N PHE A 257 26.16 12.98 25.57
CA PHE A 257 27.63 12.87 25.48
C PHE A 257 28.36 13.97 26.27
N GLY A 258 27.83 15.19 26.33
CA GLY A 258 28.50 16.34 26.93
C GLY A 258 28.24 16.52 28.43
N PHE A 259 27.02 16.20 28.89
CA PHE A 259 26.55 16.58 30.23
C PHE A 259 26.09 15.37 31.07
N GLY A 260 25.60 14.29 30.45
CA GLY A 260 24.99 13.14 31.13
C GLY A 260 25.92 12.24 31.97
N ARG A 261 27.19 12.60 32.19
CA ARG A 261 28.13 11.78 33.00
C ARG A 261 28.64 12.46 34.27
N LYS A 262 28.41 13.76 34.49
CA LYS A 262 29.03 14.53 35.60
C LYS A 262 28.21 15.73 36.09
N LEU A 263 26.87 15.73 35.97
CA LEU A 263 26.07 16.87 36.40
C LEU A 263 25.43 16.64 37.77
N ASP A 264 25.39 17.70 38.58
CA ASP A 264 24.66 17.72 39.85
C ASP A 264 23.15 17.67 39.56
N GLN A 265 22.38 17.07 40.47
CA GLN A 265 20.92 16.84 40.33
C GLN A 265 20.13 18.12 39.99
N TRP A 266 20.58 19.29 40.47
CA TRP A 266 19.98 20.59 40.13
C TRP A 266 20.21 20.96 38.66
N THR A 267 21.43 20.77 38.17
CA THR A 267 21.79 21.07 36.78
C THR A 267 21.09 20.12 35.80
N GLU A 268 20.91 18.84 36.16
CA GLU A 268 20.11 17.90 35.36
C GLU A 268 18.65 18.34 35.23
N GLY A 269 18.03 18.77 36.34
CA GLY A 269 16.66 19.29 36.34
C GLY A 269 16.47 20.50 35.41
N VAL A 270 17.41 21.45 35.46
CA VAL A 270 17.39 22.62 34.56
C VAL A 270 17.48 22.19 33.09
N TRP A 271 18.34 21.24 32.77
CA TRP A 271 18.48 20.74 31.39
C TRP A 271 17.23 19.99 30.89
N PHE A 272 16.56 19.21 31.72
CA PHE A 272 15.31 18.56 31.32
C PHE A 272 14.22 19.58 30.95
N VAL A 273 14.11 20.67 31.71
CA VAL A 273 13.17 21.75 31.41
C VAL A 273 13.54 22.43 30.08
N VAL A 274 14.81 22.74 29.86
CA VAL A 274 15.28 23.34 28.59
C VAL A 274 14.97 22.41 27.40
N LEU A 275 15.25 21.11 27.52
CA LEU A 275 14.96 20.13 26.47
C LEU A 275 13.45 20.01 26.19
N ALA A 276 12.61 20.06 27.24
CA ALA A 276 11.16 20.03 27.07
C ALA A 276 10.63 21.25 26.31
N PHE A 277 11.07 22.46 26.66
CA PHE A 277 10.70 23.68 25.92
C PHE A 277 11.20 23.63 24.48
N MET A 278 12.44 23.20 24.26
CA MET A 278 13.00 23.04 22.92
C MET A 278 12.18 22.04 22.10
N ASN A 279 11.71 20.93 22.68
CA ASN A 279 10.88 19.94 21.99
C ASN A 279 9.52 20.52 21.56
N VAL A 280 8.87 21.30 22.43
CA VAL A 280 7.61 21.99 22.09
C VAL A 280 7.81 23.02 20.98
N ILE A 281 8.89 23.81 21.04
CA ILE A 281 9.25 24.78 20.00
C ILE A 281 9.55 24.05 18.68
N TRP A 282 10.36 22.99 18.72
CA TRP A 282 10.66 22.18 17.54
C TRP A 282 9.39 21.61 16.91
N LEU A 283 8.48 21.04 17.71
CA LEU A 283 7.23 20.46 17.22
C LEU A 283 6.35 21.51 16.55
N THR A 284 6.20 22.69 17.14
CA THR A 284 5.38 23.77 16.57
C THR A 284 5.99 24.32 15.27
N VAL A 285 7.31 24.56 15.23
CA VAL A 285 8.02 24.97 14.01
C VAL A 285 7.94 23.89 12.94
N TYR A 286 8.09 22.62 13.29
CA TYR A 286 7.96 21.51 12.35
C TYR A 286 6.57 21.47 11.71
N LEU A 287 5.50 21.55 12.51
CA LEU A 287 4.14 21.51 11.99
C LEU A 287 3.84 22.70 11.06
N GLU A 288 4.28 23.91 11.40
CA GLU A 288 4.08 25.08 10.55
C GLU A 288 4.94 25.06 9.28
N THR A 289 6.19 24.61 9.36
CA THR A 289 7.04 24.43 8.17
C THR A 289 6.50 23.35 7.24
N TRP A 290 5.96 22.25 7.79
CA TRP A 290 5.30 21.22 6.98
C TRP A 290 4.06 21.75 6.27
N LYS A 291 3.18 22.52 6.95
CA LYS A 291 2.01 23.13 6.30
C LYS A 291 2.41 24.02 5.12
N ARG A 292 3.44 24.85 5.31
CA ARG A 292 3.96 25.73 4.24
C ARG A 292 4.55 24.94 3.08
N TYR A 293 5.36 23.92 3.37
CA TYR A 293 5.99 23.07 2.37
C TYR A 293 4.96 22.24 1.60
N CYS A 294 3.95 21.69 2.30
CA CYS A 294 2.82 20.99 1.70
C CYS A 294 2.03 21.90 0.75
N ALA A 295 1.77 23.16 1.13
CA ALA A 295 1.10 24.13 0.26
C ALA A 295 1.94 24.49 -0.99
N GLU A 296 3.26 24.64 -0.84
CA GLU A 296 4.17 24.86 -1.97
C GLU A 296 4.12 23.68 -2.96
N LEU A 297 4.18 22.44 -2.45
CA LEU A 297 4.09 21.24 -3.27
C LEU A 297 2.72 21.08 -3.92
N ALA A 298 1.64 21.34 -3.18
CA ALA A 298 0.28 21.30 -3.72
C ALA A 298 0.08 22.33 -4.84
N TYR A 299 0.69 23.52 -4.72
CA TYR A 299 0.70 24.50 -5.81
C TYR A 299 1.55 24.05 -6.99
N ARG A 300 2.79 23.56 -6.75
CA ARG A 300 3.71 23.07 -7.78
C ARG A 300 3.13 21.91 -8.61
N TRP A 301 2.39 21.02 -7.96
CA TRP A 301 1.71 19.88 -8.58
C TRP A 301 0.25 20.17 -8.95
N ALA A 302 -0.17 21.44 -8.88
CA ALA A 302 -1.48 21.89 -9.35
C ALA A 302 -2.69 21.19 -8.69
N THR A 303 -2.56 20.80 -7.43
CA THR A 303 -3.62 20.14 -6.64
C THR A 303 -4.19 21.01 -5.53
N LEU A 304 -3.76 22.27 -5.44
CA LEU A 304 -4.24 23.20 -4.42
C LEU A 304 -5.73 23.55 -4.58
N ASP A 305 -6.14 23.86 -5.82
CA ASP A 305 -7.54 24.18 -6.16
C ASP A 305 -8.31 22.92 -6.57
N GLN A 306 -8.59 22.05 -5.59
CA GLN A 306 -9.54 20.95 -5.82
C GLN A 306 -10.96 21.51 -5.95
N ARG A 307 -11.69 21.05 -6.96
CA ARG A 307 -13.10 21.44 -7.14
C ARG A 307 -13.97 20.97 -5.97
N HIS A 308 -15.12 21.63 -5.84
CA HIS A 308 -16.13 21.27 -4.85
C HIS A 308 -16.47 19.78 -4.90
N GLN A 309 -16.52 19.15 -3.73
CA GLN A 309 -16.74 17.71 -3.50
C GLN A 309 -17.94 17.13 -4.28
N PHE A 310 -18.96 17.95 -4.58
CA PHE A 310 -20.16 17.54 -5.33
C PHE A 310 -19.91 17.27 -6.83
N LEU A 311 -18.81 17.77 -7.39
CA LEU A 311 -18.42 17.54 -8.78
C LEU A 311 -17.60 16.26 -8.95
N LEU A 312 -17.11 15.68 -7.85
CA LEU A 312 -16.34 14.45 -7.87
C LEU A 312 -17.26 13.23 -8.02
N GLN A 313 -16.77 12.24 -8.77
CA GLN A 313 -17.48 10.98 -8.98
C GLN A 313 -17.53 10.19 -7.66
N PRO A 314 -18.65 9.49 -7.39
CA PRO A 314 -18.73 8.62 -6.22
C PRO A 314 -17.79 7.42 -6.37
N ARG A 315 -17.40 6.84 -5.23
CA ARG A 315 -16.65 5.58 -5.15
C ARG A 315 -17.42 4.46 -5.85
N LEU A 316 -16.69 3.56 -6.50
CA LEU A 316 -17.25 2.40 -7.21
C LEU A 316 -18.17 1.55 -6.31
N GLU A 317 -17.82 1.38 -5.04
CA GLU A 317 -18.56 0.53 -4.09
C GLU A 317 -19.70 1.27 -3.35
N PHE A 318 -20.02 2.51 -3.72
CA PHE A 318 -21.03 3.31 -3.03
C PHE A 318 -22.46 2.83 -3.33
N LYS A 319 -23.23 2.53 -2.29
CA LYS A 319 -24.60 2.02 -2.40
C LYS A 319 -25.64 3.10 -2.10
N GLY A 320 -26.79 3.09 -2.78
CA GLY A 320 -27.85 4.06 -2.48
C GLY A 320 -29.04 4.02 -3.42
N GLU A 321 -29.98 4.92 -3.17
CA GLU A 321 -31.18 5.11 -3.98
C GLU A 321 -30.89 5.99 -5.18
N ARG A 322 -31.60 5.74 -6.29
CA ARG A 322 -31.38 6.45 -7.56
C ARG A 322 -32.12 7.78 -7.52
N ARG A 323 -31.41 8.89 -7.78
CA ARG A 323 -32.03 10.21 -7.86
C ARG A 323 -31.32 11.07 -8.90
N ILE A 324 -32.06 11.97 -9.54
CA ILE A 324 -31.46 13.03 -10.35
C ILE A 324 -30.90 14.08 -9.40
N SER A 325 -29.61 14.39 -9.56
CA SER A 325 -28.92 15.36 -8.73
C SER A 325 -29.58 16.74 -8.87
N PRO A 326 -29.95 17.41 -7.77
CA PRO A 326 -30.54 18.75 -7.83
C PRO A 326 -29.54 19.82 -8.30
N ILE A 327 -28.24 19.55 -8.22
CA ILE A 327 -27.17 20.50 -8.55
C ILE A 327 -26.65 20.24 -9.97
N THR A 328 -26.35 18.97 -10.30
CA THR A 328 -25.72 18.64 -11.58
C THR A 328 -26.72 18.24 -12.66
N GLY A 329 -27.98 17.95 -12.30
CA GLY A 329 -29.00 17.43 -13.22
C GLY A 329 -28.70 16.02 -13.76
N LYS A 330 -27.61 15.38 -13.32
CA LYS A 330 -27.21 14.03 -13.76
C LYS A 330 -27.83 12.96 -12.84
N PRO A 331 -28.12 11.75 -13.35
CA PRO A 331 -28.52 10.64 -12.50
C PRO A 331 -27.35 10.25 -11.57
N GLU A 332 -27.59 10.32 -10.26
CA GLU A 332 -26.62 9.93 -9.23
C GLU A 332 -27.23 8.91 -8.25
N VAL A 333 -26.36 8.15 -7.61
CA VAL A 333 -26.71 7.31 -6.47
C VAL A 333 -26.66 8.19 -5.22
N TRP A 334 -27.71 8.15 -4.39
CA TRP A 334 -27.85 8.99 -3.21
C TRP A 334 -28.13 8.14 -1.97
N TYR A 335 -27.44 8.46 -0.86
CA TYR A 335 -27.66 7.84 0.44
C TYR A 335 -27.97 8.92 1.49
N PRO A 336 -29.02 8.75 2.32
CA PRO A 336 -29.39 9.75 3.32
C PRO A 336 -28.30 9.92 4.39
N ASN A 337 -27.81 11.15 4.53
CA ASN A 337 -26.78 11.52 5.50
C ASN A 337 -27.18 11.23 6.96
N TRP A 338 -28.46 11.38 7.32
CA TRP A 338 -28.93 11.13 8.68
C TRP A 338 -28.83 9.64 9.05
N LYS A 339 -29.12 8.74 8.11
CA LYS A 339 -29.02 7.29 8.31
C LYS A 339 -27.57 6.88 8.54
N ARG A 340 -26.64 7.47 7.77
CA ARG A 340 -25.20 7.31 7.96
C ARG A 340 -24.75 7.80 9.34
N ARG A 341 -25.15 9.00 9.75
CA ARG A 341 -24.79 9.56 11.06
C ARG A 341 -25.34 8.72 12.21
N LEU A 342 -26.57 8.23 12.08
CA LEU A 342 -27.17 7.35 13.07
C LEU A 342 -26.37 6.05 13.19
N PHE A 343 -26.03 5.39 12.08
CA PHE A 343 -25.19 4.21 12.11
C PHE A 343 -23.81 4.47 12.74
N SER A 344 -23.18 5.59 12.37
CA SER A 344 -21.87 5.95 12.92
C SER A 344 -21.92 6.18 14.44
N TYR A 345 -22.91 6.91 14.95
CA TYR A 345 -23.01 7.17 16.38
C TYR A 345 -23.53 5.99 17.21
N PHE A 346 -24.44 5.17 16.69
CA PHE A 346 -25.06 4.08 17.46
C PHE A 346 -24.42 2.71 17.26
N VAL A 347 -23.63 2.52 16.20
CA VAL A 347 -22.97 1.24 15.91
C VAL A 347 -21.45 1.37 15.96
N SER A 348 -20.86 2.26 15.15
CA SER A 348 -19.39 2.31 15.09
C SER A 348 -18.76 2.91 16.34
N ALA A 349 -19.27 4.02 16.88
CA ALA A 349 -18.73 4.61 18.10
C ALA A 349 -18.79 3.67 19.33
N PRO A 350 -19.89 2.93 19.60
CA PRO A 350 -19.92 1.94 20.68
C PRO A 350 -18.96 0.76 20.47
N ILE A 351 -18.83 0.26 19.23
CA ILE A 351 -17.88 -0.84 18.93
C ILE A 351 -16.44 -0.37 19.17
N ILE A 352 -16.10 0.83 18.71
CA ILE A 352 -14.77 1.43 18.96
C ILE A 352 -14.56 1.60 20.48
N GLY A 353 -15.55 2.12 21.20
CA GLY A 353 -15.50 2.26 22.65
C GLY A 353 -15.28 0.92 23.37
N LEU A 354 -16.00 -0.14 22.96
CA LEU A 354 -15.83 -1.49 23.49
C LEU A 354 -14.39 -2.00 23.23
N CYS A 355 -13.87 -1.85 22.01
CA CYS A 355 -12.51 -2.23 21.68
C CYS A 355 -11.47 -1.50 22.54
N LEU A 356 -11.67 -0.20 22.79
CA LEU A 356 -10.78 0.58 23.67
C LEU A 356 -10.82 0.11 25.12
N VAL A 357 -11.99 -0.24 25.65
CA VAL A 357 -12.13 -0.81 27.00
C VAL A 357 -11.45 -2.16 27.09
N VAL A 358 -11.58 -3.01 26.07
CA VAL A 358 -10.89 -4.32 26.01
C VAL A 358 -9.37 -4.12 26.00
N VAL A 359 -8.84 -3.23 25.16
CA VAL A 359 -7.41 -2.90 25.15
C VAL A 359 -6.97 -2.40 26.51
N PHE A 360 -7.74 -1.51 27.14
CA PHE A 360 -7.43 -1.00 28.47
C PHE A 360 -7.34 -2.12 29.51
N ALA A 361 -8.32 -3.02 29.56
CA ALA A 361 -8.30 -4.18 30.44
C ALA A 361 -7.11 -5.10 30.17
N LEU A 362 -6.80 -5.37 28.90
CA LEU A 362 -5.66 -6.18 28.49
C LEU A 362 -4.34 -5.54 28.91
N THR A 363 -4.16 -4.23 28.78
CA THR A 363 -2.92 -3.56 29.22
C THR A 363 -2.70 -3.69 30.72
N ILE A 364 -3.74 -3.51 31.54
CA ILE A 364 -3.64 -3.71 33.01
C ILE A 364 -3.30 -5.17 33.32
N PHE A 365 -3.98 -6.11 32.66
CA PHE A 365 -3.70 -7.53 32.82
C PHE A 365 -2.25 -7.87 32.49
N GLN A 366 -1.71 -7.35 31.38
CA GLN A 366 -0.32 -7.58 30.97
C GLN A 366 0.67 -7.03 32.00
N ILE A 367 0.42 -5.84 32.56
CA ILE A 367 1.31 -5.27 33.58
C ILE A 367 1.28 -6.12 34.85
N LYS A 368 0.10 -6.55 35.30
CA LYS A 368 -0.02 -7.46 36.46
C LYS A 368 0.65 -8.81 36.21
N PHE A 369 0.52 -9.35 35.00
CA PHE A 369 1.20 -10.57 34.60
C PHE A 369 2.71 -10.40 34.62
N GLN A 370 3.23 -9.26 34.18
CA GLN A 370 4.65 -8.95 34.23
C GLN A 370 5.17 -8.89 35.68
N ASP A 371 4.45 -8.23 36.59
CA ASP A 371 4.83 -8.17 38.01
C ASP A 371 4.88 -9.57 38.65
N TRP A 372 3.90 -10.42 38.33
CA TRP A 372 3.86 -11.81 38.79
C TRP A 372 5.02 -12.64 38.22
N TRP A 373 5.31 -12.48 36.93
CA TRP A 373 6.39 -13.19 36.24
C TRP A 373 7.77 -12.83 36.81
N ASP A 374 8.02 -11.53 37.02
CA ASP A 374 9.27 -11.05 37.59
C ASP A 374 9.45 -11.59 39.03
N SER A 375 8.38 -11.60 39.84
CA SER A 375 8.41 -12.18 41.19
C SER A 375 8.69 -13.70 41.19
N TYR A 376 8.14 -14.42 40.21
CA TYR A 376 8.35 -15.87 40.07
C TYR A 376 9.78 -16.22 39.63
N ILE A 377 10.40 -15.39 38.78
CA ILE A 377 11.80 -15.56 38.38
C ILE A 377 12.73 -15.32 39.56
N GLU A 378 12.48 -14.25 40.33
CA GLU A 378 13.29 -13.90 41.50
C GLU A 378 13.21 -14.98 42.58
N ALA A 379 12.01 -15.54 42.84
CA ALA A 379 11.83 -16.61 43.83
C ALA A 379 12.55 -17.93 43.47
N ASN A 380 12.79 -18.19 42.17
CA ASN A 380 13.38 -19.44 41.69
C ASN A 380 14.83 -19.27 41.19
N GLU A 381 15.45 -18.09 41.37
CA GLU A 381 16.81 -17.76 40.92
C GLU A 381 17.08 -18.04 39.43
N TYR A 382 16.05 -17.89 38.59
CA TYR A 382 16.19 -18.07 37.15
C TYR A 382 16.99 -16.93 36.50
N PRO A 383 17.62 -17.17 35.33
CA PRO A 383 18.47 -16.17 34.69
C PRO A 383 17.66 -14.96 34.18
N ALA A 384 18.22 -13.75 34.39
CA ALA A 384 17.57 -12.46 34.14
C ALA A 384 17.10 -12.21 32.69
N TYR A 385 17.60 -12.96 31.70
CA TYR A 385 17.12 -12.81 30.31
C TYR A 385 15.66 -13.23 30.15
N LEU A 386 15.12 -14.07 31.04
CA LEU A 386 13.72 -14.50 31.00
C LEU A 386 12.74 -13.38 31.35
N CYS A 387 13.19 -12.30 32.01
CA CYS A 387 12.38 -11.10 32.28
C CYS A 387 12.04 -10.29 31.02
N TYR A 388 12.72 -10.54 29.89
CA TYR A 388 12.37 -9.91 28.60
C TYR A 388 11.20 -10.61 27.90
N ILE A 389 10.84 -11.85 28.27
CA ILE A 389 9.78 -12.61 27.61
C ILE A 389 8.41 -11.91 27.70
N PRO A 390 7.91 -11.48 28.88
CA PRO A 390 6.63 -10.77 28.96
C PRO A 390 6.65 -9.46 28.16
N LYS A 391 7.79 -8.76 28.14
CA LYS A 391 7.96 -7.50 27.40
C LYS A 391 7.86 -7.70 25.89
N ILE A 392 8.45 -8.79 25.37
CA ILE A 392 8.34 -9.17 23.95
C ILE A 392 6.92 -9.64 23.63
N MET A 393 6.31 -10.44 24.50
CA MET A 393 4.93 -10.91 24.36
C MET A 393 3.94 -9.74 24.27
N LEU A 394 4.11 -8.72 25.10
CA LEU A 394 3.33 -7.48 25.03
C LEU A 394 3.42 -6.82 23.65
N ALA A 395 4.64 -6.66 23.12
CA ALA A 395 4.84 -6.06 21.80
C ALA A 395 4.15 -6.86 20.67
N VAL A 396 4.18 -8.21 20.75
CA VAL A 396 3.49 -9.08 19.80
C VAL A 396 1.97 -8.94 19.92
N ILE A 397 1.43 -8.92 21.15
CA ILE A 397 -0.01 -8.74 21.38
C ILE A 397 -0.47 -7.39 20.84
N ILE A 398 0.26 -6.31 21.09
CA ILE A 398 -0.05 -4.97 20.55
C ILE A 398 -0.14 -5.02 19.03
N ALA A 399 0.83 -5.66 18.36
CA ALA A 399 0.83 -5.78 16.90
C ALA A 399 -0.38 -6.59 16.38
N VAL A 400 -0.74 -7.68 17.04
CA VAL A 400 -1.91 -8.51 16.67
C VAL A 400 -3.22 -7.75 16.88
N LEU A 401 -3.35 -7.01 18.00
CA LEU A 401 -4.55 -6.20 18.27
C LEU A 401 -4.71 -5.06 17.26
N ASP A 402 -3.62 -4.40 16.86
CA ASP A 402 -3.62 -3.37 15.80
C ASP A 402 -4.15 -3.96 14.47
N ASP A 403 -3.74 -5.18 14.12
CA ASP A 403 -4.17 -5.86 12.89
C ASP A 403 -5.65 -6.26 12.94
N ILE A 404 -6.09 -6.87 14.05
CA ILE A 404 -7.50 -7.25 14.24
C ILE A 404 -8.40 -6.02 14.18
N TYR A 405 -8.03 -4.95 14.87
CA TYR A 405 -8.83 -3.72 14.85
C TYR A 405 -8.84 -3.07 13.47
N SER A 406 -7.75 -3.13 12.70
CA SER A 406 -7.73 -2.60 11.33
C SER A 406 -8.77 -3.29 10.44
N ILE A 407 -8.96 -4.61 10.60
CA ILE A 407 -10.01 -5.37 9.89
C ILE A 407 -11.40 -4.89 10.33
N ILE A 408 -11.63 -4.74 11.63
CA ILE A 408 -12.90 -4.24 12.18
C ILE A 408 -13.19 -2.82 11.68
N ALA A 409 -12.18 -1.95 11.64
CA ALA A 409 -12.31 -0.58 11.21
C ALA A 409 -12.70 -0.47 9.73
N ILE A 410 -12.09 -1.29 8.86
CA ILE A 410 -12.46 -1.37 7.42
C ILE A 410 -13.92 -1.81 7.30
N TRP A 411 -14.29 -2.91 7.97
CA TRP A 411 -15.67 -3.43 7.95
C TRP A 411 -16.71 -2.40 8.42
N LEU A 412 -16.42 -1.67 9.50
CA LEU A 412 -17.27 -0.58 10.00
C LEU A 412 -17.39 0.54 8.98
N ASN A 413 -16.30 0.90 8.31
CA ASN A 413 -16.27 1.98 7.32
C ASN A 413 -17.03 1.62 6.05
N ASP A 414 -16.96 0.36 5.62
CA ASP A 414 -17.72 -0.16 4.49
C ASP A 414 -19.23 -0.17 4.78
N CYS A 415 -19.61 -0.50 6.02
CA CYS A 415 -21.01 -0.42 6.46
C CYS A 415 -21.55 1.01 6.51
N GLU A 416 -20.71 2.00 6.86
CA GLU A 416 -21.09 3.42 6.89
C GLU A 416 -21.31 4.02 5.50
N ASN A 417 -20.75 3.40 4.46
CA ASN A 417 -21.01 3.68 3.06
C ASN A 417 -20.80 5.17 2.69
N TYR A 418 -19.52 5.57 2.61
CA TYR A 418 -19.12 6.92 2.21
C TYR A 418 -19.18 7.12 0.69
N ARG A 419 -19.58 8.31 0.26
CA ARG A 419 -19.71 8.67 -1.17
C ARG A 419 -18.36 8.81 -1.87
N LEU A 420 -17.40 9.47 -1.23
CA LEU A 420 -16.10 9.82 -1.82
C LEU A 420 -14.99 9.01 -1.17
N ASP A 421 -13.98 8.65 -1.97
CA ASP A 421 -12.78 7.95 -1.47
C ASP A 421 -12.04 8.76 -0.40
N THR A 422 -11.98 10.08 -0.57
CA THR A 422 -11.33 10.97 0.41
C THR A 422 -12.07 10.99 1.75
N GLU A 423 -13.41 11.01 1.75
CA GLU A 423 -14.20 10.91 2.98
C GLU A 423 -14.04 9.56 3.66
N TYR A 424 -14.11 8.48 2.86
CA TYR A 424 -13.93 7.11 3.33
C TYR A 424 -12.57 6.96 4.03
N GLU A 425 -11.49 7.34 3.35
CA GLU A 425 -10.12 7.22 3.87
C GLU A 425 -9.90 8.08 5.12
N ASN A 426 -10.37 9.33 5.12
CA ASN A 426 -10.21 10.23 6.28
C ASN A 426 -10.86 9.64 7.54
N GLN A 427 -12.05 9.05 7.40
CA GLN A 427 -12.77 8.46 8.53
C GLN A 427 -12.15 7.14 8.99
N LEU A 428 -11.63 6.34 8.04
CA LEU A 428 -10.84 5.16 8.37
C LEU A 428 -9.57 5.54 9.14
N ILE A 429 -8.85 6.56 8.69
CA ILE A 429 -7.63 7.07 9.33
C ILE A 429 -7.93 7.46 10.78
N ILE A 430 -9.00 8.22 11.03
CA ILE A 430 -9.37 8.65 12.39
C ILE A 430 -9.62 7.43 13.29
N LYS A 431 -10.42 6.45 12.82
CA LYS A 431 -10.76 5.24 13.59
C LYS A 431 -9.52 4.41 13.93
N VAL A 432 -8.67 4.16 12.94
CA VAL A 432 -7.43 3.37 13.08
C VAL A 432 -6.43 4.09 13.97
N THR A 433 -6.20 5.39 13.74
CA THR A 433 -5.21 6.17 14.51
C THR A 433 -5.61 6.29 15.98
N LEU A 434 -6.89 6.49 16.29
CA LEU A 434 -7.37 6.59 17.67
C LEU A 434 -7.09 5.30 18.45
N PHE A 435 -7.41 4.15 17.87
CA PHE A 435 -7.14 2.86 18.50
C PHE A 435 -5.65 2.59 18.64
N GLN A 436 -4.87 2.78 17.56
CA GLN A 436 -3.43 2.58 17.56
C GLN A 436 -2.73 3.47 18.59
N PHE A 437 -3.19 4.72 18.76
CA PHE A 437 -2.68 5.64 19.78
C PHE A 437 -2.89 5.07 21.19
N VAL A 438 -4.11 4.69 21.53
CA VAL A 438 -4.41 4.11 22.86
C VAL A 438 -3.62 2.82 23.06
N ASN A 439 -3.68 1.88 22.12
CA ASN A 439 -2.99 0.59 22.23
C ASN A 439 -1.45 0.74 22.36
N SER A 440 -0.84 1.71 21.67
CA SER A 440 0.61 1.91 21.70
C SER A 440 1.12 2.66 22.93
N PHE A 441 0.37 3.64 23.43
CA PHE A 441 0.86 4.57 24.46
C PHE A 441 0.24 4.35 25.84
N LEU A 442 -0.88 3.61 25.94
CA LEU A 442 -1.57 3.43 27.22
C LEU A 442 -0.68 2.74 28.27
N SER A 443 0.06 1.69 27.89
CA SER A 443 0.96 1.01 28.83
C SER A 443 2.08 1.94 29.32
N LEU A 444 2.60 2.80 28.43
CA LEU A 444 3.65 3.76 28.76
C LEU A 444 3.12 4.86 29.70
N PHE A 445 1.91 5.37 29.45
CA PHE A 445 1.27 6.34 30.34
C PHE A 445 0.97 5.76 31.71
N TYR A 446 0.51 4.50 31.77
CA TYR A 446 0.29 3.83 33.05
C TYR A 446 1.60 3.73 33.85
N ILE A 447 2.70 3.34 33.22
CA ILE A 447 3.99 3.21 33.92
C ILE A 447 4.53 4.58 34.34
N ALA A 448 4.45 5.58 33.45
CA ALA A 448 4.99 6.91 33.72
C ALA A 448 4.23 7.66 34.80
N PHE A 449 2.89 7.64 34.78
CA PHE A 449 2.06 8.47 35.65
C PHE A 449 1.52 7.73 36.88
N TYR A 450 1.16 6.45 36.75
CA TYR A 450 0.59 5.67 37.86
C TYR A 450 1.67 4.95 38.67
N LEU A 451 2.57 4.20 38.02
CA LEU A 451 3.67 3.50 38.71
C LEU A 451 4.86 4.42 39.02
N GLN A 452 5.08 5.45 38.21
CA GLN A 452 6.21 6.39 38.32
C GLN A 452 7.60 5.74 38.28
N ASP A 453 7.72 4.56 37.64
CA ASP A 453 8.97 3.82 37.52
C ASP A 453 9.70 4.16 36.20
N GLN A 454 10.73 5.00 36.31
CA GLN A 454 11.49 5.50 35.16
C GLN A 454 12.37 4.43 34.51
N GLU A 455 12.85 3.45 35.26
CA GLU A 455 13.69 2.37 34.71
C GLU A 455 12.84 1.40 33.89
N ARG A 456 11.67 1.02 34.42
CA ARG A 456 10.68 0.23 33.67
C ARG A 456 10.21 0.97 32.42
N LEU A 457 9.94 2.27 32.53
CA LEU A 457 9.54 3.10 31.38
C LEU A 457 10.59 3.08 30.28
N ARG A 458 11.86 3.31 30.61
CA ARG A 458 12.96 3.33 29.65
C ARG A 458 13.13 1.97 28.96
N THR A 459 13.13 0.89 29.74
CA THR A 459 13.31 -0.47 29.17
C THR A 459 12.14 -0.86 28.28
N GLN A 460 10.91 -0.57 28.69
CA GLN A 460 9.72 -0.88 27.89
C GLN A 460 9.62 -0.03 26.63
N LEU A 461 9.93 1.27 26.71
CA LEU A 461 9.96 2.15 25.54
C LEU A 461 11.00 1.67 24.52
N ALA A 462 12.20 1.31 24.98
CA ALA A 462 13.24 0.78 24.10
C ALA A 462 12.81 -0.54 23.43
N VAL A 463 12.30 -1.49 24.21
CA VAL A 463 11.80 -2.78 23.69
C VAL A 463 10.67 -2.55 22.70
N LEU A 464 9.68 -1.73 23.03
CA LEU A 464 8.53 -1.44 22.17
C LEU A 464 8.96 -0.78 20.85
N LEU A 465 9.83 0.23 20.88
CA LEU A 465 10.30 0.89 19.66
C LEU A 465 11.11 -0.06 18.77
N ILE A 466 12.04 -0.82 19.35
CA ILE A 466 12.91 -1.74 18.61
C ILE A 466 12.07 -2.88 18.01
N THR A 467 11.26 -3.55 18.83
CA THR A 467 10.43 -4.68 18.38
C THR A 467 9.39 -4.23 17.35
N ARG A 468 8.75 -3.08 17.53
CA ARG A 468 7.78 -2.55 16.57
C ARG A 468 8.43 -2.18 15.25
N GLN A 469 9.59 -1.51 15.26
CA GLN A 469 10.29 -1.16 14.03
C GLN A 469 10.75 -2.41 13.27
N LEU A 470 11.27 -3.41 13.99
CA LEU A 470 11.67 -4.69 13.39
C LEU A 470 10.46 -5.41 12.79
N MET A 471 9.38 -5.57 13.56
CA MET A 471 8.17 -6.26 13.10
C MET A 471 7.55 -5.55 11.89
N ARG A 472 7.53 -4.21 11.90
CA ARG A 472 7.05 -3.40 10.78
C ARG A 472 7.91 -3.59 9.53
N ASN A 473 9.23 -3.48 9.64
CA ASN A 473 10.15 -3.70 8.51
C ASN A 473 10.03 -5.13 7.95
N ILE A 474 9.83 -6.13 8.82
CA ILE A 474 9.60 -7.51 8.41
C ILE A 474 8.29 -7.62 7.63
N LYS A 475 7.19 -7.08 8.18
CA LYS A 475 5.85 -7.16 7.57
C LYS A 475 5.73 -6.35 6.29
N GLU A 476 6.29 -5.14 6.23
CA GLU A 476 6.13 -4.22 5.09
C GLU A 476 7.11 -4.48 3.96
N SER A 477 8.31 -5.00 4.23
CA SER A 477 9.36 -5.13 3.22
C SER A 477 9.88 -6.56 3.07
N ALA A 478 10.31 -7.19 4.16
CA ALA A 478 11.01 -8.48 4.05
C ALA A 478 10.06 -9.63 3.64
N LEU A 479 8.89 -9.70 4.27
CA LEU A 479 7.87 -10.72 4.00
C LEU A 479 7.30 -10.61 2.59
N PRO A 480 6.79 -9.45 2.11
CA PRO A 480 6.28 -9.35 0.75
C PRO A 480 7.37 -9.61 -0.30
N TYR A 481 8.60 -9.12 -0.09
CA TYR A 481 9.71 -9.42 -0.98
C TYR A 481 10.00 -10.93 -1.06
N LEU A 482 10.05 -11.62 0.09
CA LEU A 482 10.31 -13.05 0.14
C LEU A 482 9.17 -13.86 -0.48
N LEU A 483 7.92 -13.48 -0.22
CA LEU A 483 6.74 -14.09 -0.85
C LEU A 483 6.72 -13.87 -2.36
N GLU A 484 7.05 -12.67 -2.83
CA GLU A 484 7.18 -12.37 -4.27
C GLU A 484 8.27 -13.22 -4.91
N GLN A 485 9.45 -13.34 -4.28
CA GLN A 485 10.52 -14.19 -4.80
C GLN A 485 10.09 -15.66 -4.91
N ILE A 486 9.42 -16.19 -3.88
CA ILE A 486 8.86 -17.55 -3.91
C ILE A 486 7.80 -17.68 -5.00
N ARG A 487 6.94 -16.66 -5.17
CA ARG A 487 5.90 -16.63 -6.21
C ARG A 487 6.51 -16.65 -7.60
N PHE A 488 7.52 -15.83 -7.86
CA PHE A 488 8.22 -15.84 -9.13
C PHE A 488 8.88 -17.18 -9.43
N ALA A 489 9.46 -17.82 -8.40
CA ALA A 489 10.04 -19.16 -8.54
C ALA A 489 8.98 -20.23 -8.86
N LYS A 490 7.76 -20.09 -8.33
CA LYS A 490 6.63 -20.98 -8.67
C LYS A 490 6.16 -20.76 -10.11
N ILE A 491 5.94 -19.51 -10.53
CA ILE A 491 5.52 -19.18 -11.90
C ILE A 491 6.57 -19.62 -12.92
N SER A 492 7.86 -19.42 -12.63
CA SER A 492 8.93 -19.91 -13.49
C SER A 492 8.94 -21.44 -13.57
N PHE A 493 8.68 -22.13 -12.47
CA PHE A 493 8.54 -23.58 -12.45
C PHE A 493 7.30 -24.06 -13.22
N ASP A 494 6.16 -23.40 -13.14
CA ASP A 494 4.96 -23.81 -13.90
C ASP A 494 5.15 -23.56 -15.41
N LEU A 495 5.80 -22.45 -15.78
CA LEU A 495 6.07 -22.08 -17.17
C LEU A 495 7.18 -22.92 -17.82
N PHE A 496 8.27 -23.20 -17.10
CA PHE A 496 9.43 -23.95 -17.61
C PHE A 496 9.45 -25.42 -17.16
N GLY A 497 8.75 -25.79 -16.10
CA GLY A 497 8.60 -27.19 -15.66
C GLY A 497 7.74 -28.00 -16.62
N ALA A 498 6.84 -27.34 -17.35
CA ALA A 498 6.19 -27.90 -18.54
C ALA A 498 7.18 -28.19 -19.71
N LEU A 499 8.40 -27.64 -19.65
CA LEU A 499 9.51 -27.92 -20.59
C LEU A 499 10.50 -28.95 -20.05
N THR A 500 10.17 -29.64 -18.94
CA THR A 500 10.90 -30.86 -18.58
C THR A 500 10.65 -31.88 -19.70
N PRO A 501 11.69 -32.46 -20.32
CA PRO A 501 11.49 -33.43 -21.38
C PRO A 501 10.82 -34.66 -20.76
N SER A 502 9.50 -34.79 -20.90
CA SER A 502 8.90 -36.10 -21.07
C SER A 502 9.42 -36.61 -22.42
N ASP A 503 10.02 -37.80 -22.46
CA ASP A 503 10.62 -38.47 -23.63
C ASP A 503 9.71 -38.49 -24.87
N GLY A 504 9.58 -37.36 -25.54
CA GLY A 504 8.75 -37.14 -26.71
C GLY A 504 9.42 -36.12 -27.63
N PRO A 505 9.27 -36.27 -28.95
CA PRO A 505 10.05 -35.50 -29.91
C PRO A 505 9.78 -34.00 -29.75
N VAL A 506 10.87 -33.25 -29.67
CA VAL A 506 10.94 -31.79 -29.56
C VAL A 506 10.06 -31.18 -30.64
N LYS A 507 8.93 -30.57 -30.24
CA LYS A 507 8.19 -29.68 -31.14
C LYS A 507 9.02 -28.41 -31.34
N SER A 508 9.31 -28.09 -32.59
CA SER A 508 10.05 -26.93 -33.07
C SER A 508 9.25 -25.62 -32.99
N ASN A 509 8.67 -25.29 -31.83
CA ASN A 509 8.01 -24.00 -31.63
C ASN A 509 8.70 -23.25 -30.47
N GLY A 510 9.13 -22.03 -30.77
CA GLY A 510 10.10 -21.24 -30.02
C GLY A 510 9.79 -21.00 -28.54
N GLU A 511 10.84 -20.59 -27.84
CA GLU A 511 10.76 -20.05 -26.48
C GLU A 511 9.53 -19.15 -26.36
N ARG A 512 8.58 -19.52 -25.49
CA ARG A 512 7.36 -18.76 -25.30
C ARG A 512 7.72 -17.45 -24.59
N ILE A 513 7.93 -16.39 -25.36
CA ILE A 513 8.28 -15.08 -24.81
C ILE A 513 7.03 -14.53 -24.12
N VAL A 514 7.10 -14.42 -22.79
CA VAL A 514 6.02 -13.87 -21.97
C VAL A 514 6.02 -12.35 -22.07
N SER A 515 4.86 -11.77 -22.35
CA SER A 515 4.73 -10.31 -22.37
C SER A 515 4.81 -9.75 -20.94
N GLN A 516 5.39 -8.56 -20.76
CA GLN A 516 5.48 -7.95 -19.44
C GLN A 516 4.14 -7.90 -18.67
N PRO A 517 3.02 -7.50 -19.29
CA PRO A 517 1.79 -7.38 -18.53
C PRO A 517 1.09 -8.74 -18.30
N GLU A 518 1.42 -9.80 -19.06
CA GLU A 518 1.06 -11.19 -18.74
C GLU A 518 1.75 -11.66 -17.44
N LEU A 519 3.02 -11.28 -17.28
CA LEU A 519 3.77 -11.55 -16.06
C LEU A 519 3.18 -10.77 -14.87
N GLU A 520 2.85 -9.49 -15.05
CA GLU A 520 2.19 -8.67 -14.03
C GLU A 520 0.81 -9.24 -13.65
N CYS A 521 -0.03 -9.56 -14.63
CA CYS A 521 -1.34 -10.19 -14.41
C CYS A 521 -1.25 -11.51 -13.63
N SER A 522 -0.30 -12.39 -13.99
CA SER A 522 -0.09 -13.65 -13.27
C SER A 522 0.41 -13.44 -11.84
N MET A 523 1.22 -12.41 -11.59
CA MET A 523 1.62 -12.04 -10.25
C MET A 523 0.47 -11.49 -9.41
N PHE A 524 -0.37 -10.63 -10.00
CA PHE A 524 -1.53 -10.04 -9.33
C PHE A 524 -2.53 -11.12 -8.89
N LYS A 525 -2.86 -12.08 -9.76
CA LYS A 525 -3.82 -13.15 -9.47
C LYS A 525 -3.37 -14.08 -8.33
N VAL A 526 -2.06 -14.34 -8.22
CA VAL A 526 -1.51 -15.18 -7.13
C VAL A 526 -1.38 -14.42 -5.81
N SER A 527 -1.34 -13.07 -5.82
CA SER A 527 -1.41 -12.27 -4.58
C SER A 527 -2.68 -12.50 -3.80
N ILE A 528 -3.82 -12.67 -4.48
CA ILE A 528 -5.14 -12.65 -3.86
C ILE A 528 -5.48 -14.00 -3.21
N LEU A 529 -4.99 -15.10 -3.78
CA LEU A 529 -5.14 -16.44 -3.22
C LEU A 529 -4.43 -16.64 -1.85
N TYR A 530 -3.61 -15.70 -1.41
CA TYR A 530 -2.87 -15.77 -0.14
C TYR A 530 -3.10 -14.57 0.80
N LEU A 531 -3.83 -13.54 0.36
CA LEU A 531 -4.18 -12.36 1.16
C LEU A 531 -5.68 -12.29 1.53
N SER A 532 -6.50 -13.23 1.04
CA SER A 532 -7.74 -13.66 1.70
C SER A 532 -7.45 -14.71 2.76
#